data_AF-A0A2E5GRL0-F1
#
_entry.id   AF-A0A2E5GRL0-F1
#
_cell.length_a   1.000
_cell.length_b   1.000
_cell.length_c   1.000
_cell.angle_alpha   90.00
_cell.angle_beta   90.00
_cell.angle_gamma   90.00
#
_symmetry.space_group_name_H-M   'P 1'
#
loop_
_entity.id
_entity.type
_entity.pdbx_description
1 polymer ?
#
loop_
_entity_poly.entity_id
_entity_poly.type
_entity_poly.pdbx_seq_one_letter_code
_entity_poly.pdbx_strand_id
1 'polypeptide(L)'
;MTLASSKTLGIVITDGVGFRNFVLSTFLTKAARSFEKVVIFSGLPSSAFPELDKAVFTIVELPVFTETKTNWFWRKLKEVAHLQNHKSNPGIADNYEMNKTKSWSAHGLLVRLVYAVSSVFHSEKNILKYEELQEQSFKKDAIVAKYGEILKEHKPDILFFTHQRPPFIATLVYWAKKLQIPTTSFIFSWDNLASKGRMAATFDYFLVWSDLMKKELLRFYPFTKEKAISVVGTPQFEPYVLPEFDLSESEFYKTLDLNSEAKIICYSCADASIGPNDPLVIATLAEGIRSGAIDSCQLLVRTSPAEDERRFGETKTKYPEIKWNHPKWELTREGHPEPWSQRVPTREDLSMLKAILKFCDLNVNMLSTMSLDFMLFEKPVVNTAFGNGANGLYNDQRFLKYEHYDNVVKSGAVKIAKNSEELYTALNAYLRNPNLDLENRRKLIDMQVGKPLDETTQACVQALKNTV
;
A
#
# COMPACT_ATOMS: atom_id res chain seq x y z
N MET A 1 32.53 -10.21 -8.23
CA MET A 1 31.73 -11.29 -8.86
C MET A 1 31.35 -12.28 -7.78
N THR A 2 30.22 -12.09 -7.14
CA THR A 2 29.67 -13.05 -6.18
C THR A 2 28.98 -14.14 -6.99
N LEU A 3 29.45 -15.39 -6.86
CA LEU A 3 28.85 -16.56 -7.52
C LEU A 3 27.33 -16.56 -7.30
N ALA A 4 26.57 -16.86 -8.37
CA ALA A 4 25.12 -17.05 -8.29
C ALA A 4 24.83 -18.11 -7.21
N SER A 5 23.86 -17.83 -6.34
CA SER A 5 23.45 -18.79 -5.32
C SER A 5 22.80 -19.99 -6.01
N SER A 6 23.17 -21.23 -5.67
CA SER A 6 22.52 -22.46 -6.18
C SER A 6 21.13 -22.70 -5.57
N LYS A 7 20.45 -21.61 -5.21
CA LYS A 7 19.24 -21.55 -4.40
C LYS A 7 18.08 -21.09 -5.27
N THR A 8 16.92 -21.67 -5.01
CA THR A 8 15.66 -21.31 -5.66
C THR A 8 14.90 -20.30 -4.79
N LEU A 9 14.66 -19.11 -5.33
CA LEU A 9 13.80 -18.11 -4.70
C LEU A 9 12.34 -18.32 -5.14
N GLY A 10 11.45 -18.58 -4.18
CA GLY A 10 10.01 -18.50 -4.40
C GLY A 10 9.47 -17.12 -4.08
N ILE A 11 8.83 -16.42 -5.03
CA ILE A 11 8.21 -15.10 -4.84
C ILE A 11 6.70 -15.28 -4.88
N VAL A 12 5.99 -14.80 -3.86
CA VAL A 12 4.53 -14.80 -3.81
C VAL A 12 4.02 -13.40 -4.19
N ILE A 13 3.41 -13.30 -5.37
CA ILE A 13 2.76 -12.08 -5.87
C ILE A 13 1.25 -12.23 -5.69
N THR A 14 0.66 -11.43 -4.81
CA THR A 14 -0.75 -11.59 -4.41
C THR A 14 -1.72 -10.75 -5.23
N ASP A 15 -1.29 -9.59 -5.67
CA ASP A 15 -2.14 -8.54 -6.22
C ASP A 15 -1.34 -7.48 -7.00
N GLY A 16 -2.03 -6.48 -7.53
CA GLY A 16 -1.44 -5.34 -8.23
C GLY A 16 -0.45 -4.50 -7.42
N VAL A 17 -0.52 -4.51 -6.09
CA VAL A 17 0.44 -3.78 -5.25
C VAL A 17 1.77 -4.53 -5.20
N GLY A 18 1.73 -5.84 -4.96
CA GLY A 18 2.91 -6.70 -5.08
C GLY A 18 3.51 -6.65 -6.48
N PHE A 19 2.65 -6.64 -7.52
CA PHE A 19 3.06 -6.48 -8.90
C PHE A 19 3.80 -5.15 -9.15
N ARG A 20 3.20 -4.02 -8.75
CA ARG A 20 3.83 -2.69 -8.88
C ARG A 20 5.20 -2.65 -8.23
N ASN A 21 5.29 -3.11 -6.99
CA ASN A 21 6.50 -2.94 -6.19
C ASN A 21 7.65 -3.85 -6.66
N PHE A 22 7.36 -5.06 -7.14
CA PHE A 22 8.39 -6.08 -7.42
C PHE A 22 8.50 -6.52 -8.88
N VAL A 23 7.44 -6.40 -9.68
CA VAL A 23 7.45 -6.76 -11.11
C VAL A 23 7.76 -5.54 -11.98
N LEU A 24 7.25 -4.36 -11.62
CA LEU A 24 7.54 -3.10 -12.32
C LEU A 24 8.74 -2.34 -11.75
N SER A 25 9.66 -3.06 -11.12
CA SER A 25 10.92 -2.55 -10.56
C SER A 25 12.08 -3.42 -11.01
N THR A 26 13.31 -3.07 -10.64
CA THR A 26 14.51 -3.85 -10.98
C THR A 26 14.67 -5.14 -10.16
N PHE A 27 13.75 -5.42 -9.23
CA PHE A 27 13.83 -6.55 -8.31
C PHE A 27 13.97 -7.90 -9.01
N LEU A 28 13.12 -8.23 -9.99
CA LEU A 28 13.19 -9.52 -10.69
C LEU A 28 14.53 -9.71 -11.40
N THR A 29 15.06 -8.68 -12.04
CA THR A 29 16.38 -8.70 -12.68
C THR A 29 17.50 -8.91 -11.67
N LYS A 30 17.46 -8.23 -10.52
CA LYS A 30 18.46 -8.40 -9.44
C LYS A 30 18.35 -9.78 -8.77
N ALA A 31 17.14 -10.32 -8.63
CA ALA A 31 16.89 -11.66 -8.13
C ALA A 31 17.45 -12.73 -9.07
N ALA A 32 17.19 -12.62 -10.38
CA ALA A 32 17.74 -13.52 -11.41
C ALA A 32 19.27 -13.58 -11.44
N ARG A 33 19.95 -12.49 -11.09
CA ARG A 33 21.42 -12.45 -10.97
C ARG A 33 21.94 -13.08 -9.68
N SER A 34 21.07 -13.27 -8.70
CA SER A 34 21.42 -13.64 -7.33
C SER A 34 21.06 -15.07 -6.97
N PHE A 35 20.05 -15.63 -7.64
CA PHE A 35 19.51 -16.96 -7.44
C PHE A 35 19.56 -17.74 -8.75
N GLU A 36 19.81 -19.05 -8.67
CA GLU A 36 19.86 -19.94 -9.84
C GLU A 36 18.49 -20.01 -10.54
N LYS A 37 17.41 -20.04 -9.75
CA LYS A 37 16.04 -20.12 -10.25
C LYS A 37 15.12 -19.21 -9.46
N VAL A 38 14.20 -18.58 -10.15
CA VAL A 38 13.14 -17.75 -9.56
C VAL A 38 11.78 -18.33 -9.93
N VAL A 39 10.99 -18.71 -8.93
CA VAL A 39 9.63 -19.23 -9.10
C VAL A 39 8.63 -18.21 -8.56
N ILE A 40 7.75 -17.70 -9.42
CA ILE A 40 6.72 -16.73 -9.07
C ILE A 40 5.41 -17.48 -8.82
N PHE A 41 5.04 -17.64 -7.55
CA PHE A 41 3.74 -18.15 -7.12
C PHE A 41 2.73 -17.00 -7.15
N SER A 42 1.88 -16.97 -8.16
CA SER A 42 1.08 -15.80 -8.50
C SER A 42 -0.41 -15.98 -8.22
N GLY A 43 -1.01 -15.03 -7.49
CA GLY A 43 -2.46 -14.84 -7.41
C GLY A 43 -3.05 -14.17 -8.66
N LEU A 44 -2.21 -13.58 -9.51
CA LEU A 44 -2.54 -13.01 -10.82
C LEU A 44 -2.33 -14.05 -11.93
N PRO A 45 -3.06 -13.98 -13.06
CA PRO A 45 -2.81 -14.85 -14.20
C PRO A 45 -1.43 -14.59 -14.81
N SER A 46 -0.85 -15.61 -15.44
CA SER A 46 0.46 -15.56 -16.10
C SER A 46 0.52 -14.51 -17.21
N SER A 47 -0.60 -14.22 -17.86
CA SER A 47 -0.74 -13.16 -18.87
C SER A 47 -0.53 -11.75 -18.32
N ALA A 48 -0.62 -11.54 -17.01
CA ALA A 48 -0.37 -10.23 -16.39
C ALA A 48 1.13 -9.90 -16.31
N PHE A 49 2.01 -10.89 -16.43
CA PHE A 49 3.45 -10.69 -16.31
C PHE A 49 4.07 -10.31 -17.65
N PRO A 50 5.13 -9.48 -17.65
CA PRO A 50 5.93 -9.29 -18.85
C PRO A 50 6.52 -10.61 -19.33
N GLU A 51 6.92 -10.68 -20.59
CA GLU A 51 7.64 -11.84 -21.10
C GLU A 51 8.98 -11.99 -20.36
N LEU A 52 9.04 -12.97 -19.46
CA LEU A 52 10.23 -13.31 -18.68
C LEU A 52 10.94 -14.50 -19.32
N ASP A 53 12.28 -14.50 -19.24
CA ASP A 53 13.09 -15.63 -19.69
C ASP A 53 12.73 -16.91 -18.95
N LYS A 54 12.15 -17.87 -19.66
CA LYS A 54 11.68 -19.17 -19.11
C LYS A 54 12.83 -20.04 -18.60
N ALA A 55 14.08 -19.77 -18.98
CA ALA A 55 15.24 -20.45 -18.43
C ALA A 55 15.51 -20.05 -16.97
N VAL A 56 15.11 -18.84 -16.57
CA VAL A 56 15.39 -18.28 -15.24
C VAL A 56 14.11 -18.18 -14.39
N PHE A 57 13.00 -17.80 -15.00
CA PHE A 57 11.72 -17.55 -14.33
C PHE A 57 10.71 -18.63 -14.63
N THR A 58 10.02 -19.11 -13.59
CA THR A 58 8.85 -19.98 -13.70
C THR A 58 7.66 -19.29 -13.05
N ILE A 59 6.58 -19.04 -13.79
CA ILE A 59 5.33 -18.49 -13.23
C ILE A 59 4.38 -19.65 -12.95
N VAL A 60 3.87 -19.70 -11.72
CA VAL A 60 2.94 -20.71 -11.22
C VAL A 60 1.68 -20.01 -10.74
N GLU A 61 0.59 -20.16 -11.48
CA GLU A 61 -0.70 -19.61 -11.07
C GLU A 61 -1.26 -20.40 -9.87
N LEU A 62 -1.52 -19.69 -8.78
CA LEU A 62 -2.12 -20.26 -7.59
C LEU A 62 -3.62 -20.42 -7.81
N PRO A 63 -4.21 -21.61 -7.55
CA PRO A 63 -5.65 -21.78 -7.54
C PRO A 63 -6.31 -20.82 -6.53
N VAL A 64 -7.52 -20.35 -6.84
CA VAL A 64 -8.26 -19.42 -5.98
C VAL A 64 -8.73 -20.15 -4.73
N PHE A 65 -8.36 -19.63 -3.56
CA PHE A 65 -8.81 -20.12 -2.27
C PHE A 65 -9.96 -19.27 -1.73
N THR A 66 -11.03 -19.93 -1.29
CA THR A 66 -12.19 -19.29 -0.66
C THR A 66 -12.28 -19.74 0.79
N GLU A 67 -12.33 -18.78 1.72
CA GLU A 67 -12.39 -19.12 3.15
C GLU A 67 -13.71 -19.81 3.53
N THR A 68 -13.59 -20.92 4.26
CA THR A 68 -14.73 -21.49 4.99
C THR A 68 -15.08 -20.62 6.20
N LYS A 69 -16.29 -20.82 6.76
CA LYS A 69 -16.70 -20.13 8.00
C LYS A 69 -15.74 -20.37 9.17
N THR A 70 -15.15 -21.56 9.26
CA THR A 70 -14.19 -21.91 10.31
C THR A 70 -12.86 -21.19 10.11
N ASN A 71 -12.35 -21.14 8.87
CA ASN A 71 -11.13 -20.40 8.52
C ASN A 71 -11.30 -18.92 8.87
N TRP A 72 -12.42 -18.36 8.42
CA TRP A 72 -12.79 -16.97 8.68
C TRP A 72 -12.89 -16.68 10.18
N PHE A 73 -13.50 -17.57 10.98
CA PHE A 73 -13.68 -17.34 12.42
C PHE A 73 -12.35 -17.22 13.15
N TRP A 74 -11.41 -18.16 12.93
CA TRP A 74 -10.11 -18.11 13.59
C TRP A 74 -9.26 -16.95 13.10
N ARG A 75 -9.29 -16.66 11.78
CA ARG A 75 -8.65 -15.47 11.23
C ARG A 75 -9.18 -14.19 11.88
N LYS A 76 -10.51 -14.06 11.97
CA LYS A 76 -11.14 -12.86 12.50
C LYS A 76 -10.91 -12.70 13.99
N LEU A 77 -10.91 -13.79 14.74
CA LEU A 77 -10.57 -13.78 16.17
C LEU A 77 -9.11 -13.36 16.40
N LYS A 78 -8.17 -13.88 15.59
CA LYS A 78 -6.78 -13.44 15.58
C LYS A 78 -6.64 -11.94 15.29
N GLU A 79 -7.35 -11.46 14.27
CA GLU A 79 -7.35 -10.05 13.86
C GLU A 79 -7.87 -9.12 14.96
N VAL A 80 -9.06 -9.41 15.51
CA VAL A 80 -9.70 -8.57 16.54
C VAL A 80 -8.96 -8.64 17.88
N ALA A 81 -8.39 -9.80 18.25
CA ALA A 81 -7.54 -9.92 19.42
C ALA A 81 -6.31 -9.02 19.34
N HIS A 82 -5.65 -8.94 18.17
CA HIS A 82 -4.55 -8.00 17.95
C HIS A 82 -4.98 -6.54 18.10
N LEU A 83 -6.10 -6.17 17.48
CA LEU A 83 -6.65 -4.83 17.59
C LEU A 83 -6.97 -4.47 19.06
N GLN A 84 -7.56 -5.40 19.81
CA GLN A 84 -7.86 -5.23 21.22
C GLN A 84 -6.59 -5.06 22.08
N ASN A 85 -5.54 -5.85 21.80
CA ASN A 85 -4.27 -5.81 22.52
C ASN A 85 -3.53 -4.48 22.36
N HIS A 86 -3.69 -3.82 21.22
CA HIS A 86 -3.00 -2.58 20.88
C HIS A 86 -3.93 -1.37 20.74
N LYS A 87 -5.13 -1.43 21.34
CA LYS A 87 -6.17 -0.37 21.28
C LYS A 87 -5.75 0.98 21.86
N SER A 88 -4.59 1.08 22.53
CA SER A 88 -4.03 2.36 22.96
C SER A 88 -3.48 3.18 21.80
N ASN A 89 -3.14 2.56 20.67
CA ASN A 89 -2.81 3.25 19.44
C ASN A 89 -4.11 3.75 18.76
N PRO A 90 -4.22 5.04 18.39
CA PRO A 90 -5.47 5.60 17.85
C PRO A 90 -5.92 4.99 16.51
N GLY A 91 -4.99 4.68 15.59
CA GLY A 91 -5.33 4.08 14.30
C GLY A 91 -5.85 2.65 14.45
N ILE A 92 -5.25 1.87 15.34
CA ILE A 92 -5.70 0.53 15.71
C ILE A 92 -7.06 0.59 16.42
N ALA A 93 -7.27 1.58 17.29
CA ALA A 93 -8.55 1.79 17.97
C ALA A 93 -9.69 2.12 16.98
N ASP A 94 -9.46 3.01 16.00
CA ASP A 94 -10.46 3.31 14.97
C ASP A 94 -10.78 2.05 14.14
N ASN A 95 -9.74 1.28 13.77
CA ASN A 95 -9.91 0.01 13.06
C ASN A 95 -10.72 -1.01 13.88
N TYR A 96 -10.46 -1.12 15.19
CA TYR A 96 -11.23 -1.97 16.10
C TYR A 96 -12.72 -1.60 16.11
N GLU A 97 -13.05 -0.32 16.13
CA GLU A 97 -14.44 0.16 16.10
C GLU A 97 -15.10 -0.07 14.74
N MET A 98 -14.39 0.18 13.63
CA MET A 98 -14.88 -0.05 12.27
C MET A 98 -15.24 -1.52 12.00
N ASN A 99 -14.58 -2.46 12.68
CA ASN A 99 -14.82 -3.89 12.52
C ASN A 99 -16.02 -4.42 13.33
N LYS A 100 -16.64 -3.58 14.18
CA LYS A 100 -17.85 -3.97 14.91
C LYS A 100 -19.05 -4.02 13.97
N THR A 101 -19.90 -5.01 14.18
CA THR A 101 -21.18 -5.12 13.47
C THR A 101 -22.32 -4.51 14.29
N LYS A 102 -23.25 -3.86 13.60
CA LYS A 102 -24.56 -3.48 14.16
C LYS A 102 -25.65 -4.51 13.86
N SER A 103 -25.37 -5.47 12.97
CA SER A 103 -26.35 -6.47 12.50
C SER A 103 -26.60 -7.57 13.55
N TRP A 104 -27.81 -8.13 13.53
CA TRP A 104 -28.24 -9.30 14.31
C TRP A 104 -28.38 -10.56 13.44
N SER A 105 -27.88 -10.54 12.20
CA SER A 105 -27.82 -11.73 11.36
C SER A 105 -26.94 -12.81 11.98
N ALA A 106 -27.02 -14.05 11.48
CA ALA A 106 -26.15 -15.14 11.94
C ALA A 106 -24.65 -14.79 11.84
N HIS A 107 -24.25 -14.09 10.77
CA HIS A 107 -22.88 -13.58 10.64
C HIS A 107 -22.59 -12.45 11.65
N GLY A 108 -23.56 -11.56 11.89
CA GLY A 108 -23.44 -10.51 12.91
C GLY A 108 -23.26 -11.07 14.33
N LEU A 109 -23.99 -12.12 14.69
CA LEU A 109 -23.82 -12.84 15.95
C LEU A 109 -22.43 -13.49 16.06
N LEU A 110 -21.91 -14.05 14.95
CA LEU A 110 -20.56 -14.61 14.90
C LEU A 110 -19.47 -13.54 15.12
N VAL A 111 -19.62 -12.36 14.52
CA VAL A 111 -18.72 -11.21 14.78
C VAL A 111 -18.81 -10.80 16.25
N ARG A 112 -20.01 -10.69 16.82
CA ARG A 112 -20.18 -10.34 18.24
C ARG A 112 -19.53 -11.36 19.17
N LEU A 113 -19.60 -12.65 18.84
CA LEU A 113 -18.88 -13.71 19.56
C LEU A 113 -17.37 -13.50 19.51
N VAL A 114 -16.81 -13.17 18.35
CA VAL A 114 -15.37 -12.84 18.22
C VAL A 114 -14.98 -11.69 19.17
N TYR A 115 -15.77 -10.63 19.23
CA TYR A 115 -15.55 -9.50 20.15
C TYR A 115 -15.68 -9.90 21.62
N ALA A 116 -16.67 -10.73 21.96
CA ALA A 116 -16.84 -11.24 23.32
C ALA A 116 -15.62 -12.05 23.78
N VAL A 117 -15.15 -12.99 22.94
CA VAL A 117 -13.97 -13.81 23.25
C VAL A 117 -12.70 -12.95 23.35
N SER A 118 -12.44 -12.10 22.37
CA SER A 118 -11.24 -11.24 22.37
C SER A 118 -11.25 -10.18 23.48
N SER A 119 -12.41 -9.79 24.02
CA SER A 119 -12.46 -8.85 25.16
C SER A 119 -11.71 -9.37 26.40
N VAL A 120 -11.65 -10.70 26.56
CA VAL A 120 -10.95 -11.39 27.66
C VAL A 120 -9.63 -12.01 27.18
N PHE A 121 -9.64 -12.65 26.00
CA PHE A 121 -8.51 -13.44 25.50
C PHE A 121 -7.82 -12.77 24.31
N HIS A 122 -7.05 -11.70 24.57
CA HIS A 122 -6.36 -10.94 23.51
C HIS A 122 -4.84 -10.84 23.65
N SER A 123 -4.21 -11.48 24.65
CA SER A 123 -2.75 -11.51 24.76
C SER A 123 -2.07 -12.06 23.49
N GLU A 124 -0.80 -11.69 23.26
CA GLU A 124 -0.02 -12.21 22.12
C GLU A 124 0.03 -13.74 22.06
N LYS A 125 0.04 -14.42 23.23
CA LYS A 125 -0.04 -15.89 23.29
C LYS A 125 -1.38 -16.42 22.75
N ASN A 126 -2.49 -15.74 23.04
CA ASN A 126 -3.81 -16.10 22.50
C ASN A 126 -3.87 -15.87 20.99
N ILE A 127 -3.30 -14.77 20.50
CA ILE A 127 -3.23 -14.44 19.07
C ILE A 127 -2.49 -15.54 18.30
N LEU A 128 -1.33 -15.98 18.80
CA LEU A 128 -0.61 -17.12 18.20
C LEU A 128 -1.41 -18.42 18.29
N LYS A 129 -2.14 -18.65 19.38
CA LYS A 129 -3.00 -19.83 19.49
C LYS A 129 -4.13 -19.83 18.45
N TYR A 130 -4.73 -18.67 18.19
CA TYR A 130 -5.75 -18.53 17.14
C TYR A 130 -5.18 -18.75 15.75
N GLU A 131 -3.91 -18.36 15.52
CA GLU A 131 -3.21 -18.70 14.28
C GLU A 131 -3.03 -20.21 14.11
N GLU A 132 -2.58 -20.93 15.15
CA GLU A 132 -2.48 -22.39 15.09
C GLU A 132 -3.84 -23.06 14.79
N LEU A 133 -4.92 -22.53 15.35
CA LEU A 133 -6.28 -23.04 15.12
C LEU A 133 -6.77 -22.73 13.70
N GLN A 134 -6.41 -21.55 13.16
CA GLN A 134 -6.61 -21.21 11.76
C GLN A 134 -5.85 -22.18 10.83
N GLU A 135 -4.58 -22.48 11.14
CA GLU A 135 -3.77 -23.44 10.38
C GLU A 135 -4.37 -24.85 10.42
N GLN A 136 -4.88 -25.27 11.58
CA GLN A 136 -5.55 -26.56 11.71
C GLN A 136 -6.83 -26.65 10.88
N SER A 137 -7.56 -25.55 10.71
CA SER A 137 -8.79 -25.55 9.90
C SER A 137 -8.52 -25.72 8.40
N PHE A 138 -7.29 -25.47 7.94
CA PHE A 138 -6.89 -25.69 6.54
C PHE A 138 -6.65 -27.16 6.17
N LYS A 139 -6.45 -28.06 7.14
CA LYS A 139 -5.96 -29.44 6.89
C LYS A 139 -6.77 -30.26 5.88
N LYS A 140 -8.07 -30.01 5.77
CA LYS A 140 -9.00 -30.79 4.92
C LYS A 140 -9.37 -30.07 3.62
N ASP A 141 -8.80 -28.90 3.36
CA ASP A 141 -9.12 -28.09 2.19
C ASP A 141 -8.33 -28.57 0.96
N ALA A 142 -9.04 -28.87 -0.13
CA ALA A 142 -8.44 -29.41 -1.35
C ALA A 142 -7.54 -28.39 -2.07
N ILE A 143 -7.91 -27.10 -2.05
CA ILE A 143 -7.10 -26.04 -2.65
C ILE A 143 -5.82 -25.85 -1.83
N VAL A 144 -5.94 -25.88 -0.49
CA VAL A 144 -4.77 -25.83 0.37
C VAL A 144 -3.87 -27.05 0.13
N ALA A 145 -4.40 -28.26 -0.01
CA ALA A 145 -3.59 -29.43 -0.34
C ALA A 145 -2.77 -29.24 -1.63
N LYS A 146 -3.39 -28.67 -2.67
CA LYS A 146 -2.74 -28.34 -3.94
C LYS A 146 -1.58 -27.34 -3.78
N TYR A 147 -1.69 -26.36 -2.89
CA TYR A 147 -0.53 -25.49 -2.58
C TYR A 147 0.66 -26.27 -2.03
N GLY A 148 0.42 -27.31 -1.22
CA GLY A 148 1.47 -28.19 -0.73
C GLY A 148 2.14 -29.01 -1.83
N GLU A 149 1.35 -29.48 -2.82
CA GLU A 149 1.87 -30.18 -4.00
C GLU A 149 2.75 -29.25 -4.84
N ILE A 150 2.27 -28.04 -5.12
CA ILE A 150 3.01 -27.00 -5.84
C ILE A 150 4.36 -26.70 -5.17
N LEU A 151 4.38 -26.51 -3.84
CA LEU A 151 5.63 -26.23 -3.13
C LEU A 151 6.61 -27.43 -3.14
N LYS A 152 6.10 -28.68 -3.09
CA LYS A 152 6.93 -29.89 -3.19
C LYS A 152 7.50 -30.10 -4.59
N GLU A 153 6.75 -29.70 -5.62
CA GLU A 153 7.19 -29.76 -7.02
C GLU A 153 8.32 -28.77 -7.27
N HIS A 154 8.12 -27.50 -6.87
CA HIS A 154 9.06 -26.41 -7.18
C HIS A 154 10.21 -26.24 -6.18
N LYS A 155 10.10 -26.78 -4.97
CA LYS A 155 11.15 -26.84 -3.93
C LYS A 155 11.90 -25.51 -3.73
N PRO A 156 11.20 -24.39 -3.42
CA PRO A 156 11.90 -23.15 -3.12
C PRO A 156 12.72 -23.29 -1.83
N ASP A 157 13.95 -22.76 -1.83
CA ASP A 157 14.79 -22.70 -0.63
C ASP A 157 14.32 -21.59 0.34
N ILE A 158 13.56 -20.62 -0.16
CA ILE A 158 12.95 -19.54 0.61
C ILE A 158 11.69 -19.05 -0.11
N LEU A 159 10.65 -18.74 0.67
CA LEU A 159 9.43 -18.09 0.19
C LEU A 159 9.39 -16.63 0.62
N PHE A 160 9.39 -15.74 -0.36
CA PHE A 160 9.28 -14.30 -0.20
C PHE A 160 7.85 -13.83 -0.51
N PHE A 161 7.17 -13.30 0.49
CA PHE A 161 5.82 -12.73 0.38
C PHE A 161 5.90 -11.22 0.17
N THR A 162 5.45 -10.76 -1.01
CA THR A 162 5.45 -9.33 -1.36
C THR A 162 4.39 -8.52 -0.60
N HIS A 163 3.44 -9.21 0.05
CA HIS A 163 2.38 -8.63 0.85
C HIS A 163 2.04 -9.54 2.04
N GLN A 164 1.94 -8.99 3.24
CA GLN A 164 1.75 -9.71 4.51
C GLN A 164 0.28 -9.91 4.98
N ARG A 165 -0.74 -9.53 4.19
CA ARG A 165 -2.13 -9.42 4.70
C ARG A 165 -3.22 -10.23 3.97
N PRO A 166 -3.17 -10.50 2.66
CA PRO A 166 -4.24 -11.25 2.00
C PRO A 166 -4.46 -12.60 2.71
N PRO A 167 -5.70 -12.93 3.14
CA PRO A 167 -5.95 -14.11 3.97
C PRO A 167 -5.40 -15.42 3.40
N PHE A 168 -5.44 -15.57 2.08
CA PHE A 168 -5.03 -16.80 1.41
C PHE A 168 -3.53 -17.11 1.57
N ILE A 169 -2.65 -16.12 1.80
CA ILE A 169 -1.21 -16.41 1.96
C ILE A 169 -0.91 -17.23 3.22
N ALA A 170 -1.81 -17.21 4.21
CA ALA A 170 -1.67 -18.03 5.41
C ALA A 170 -1.63 -19.53 5.10
N THR A 171 -2.26 -19.94 4.00
CA THR A 171 -2.28 -21.35 3.55
C THR A 171 -0.94 -21.77 2.93
N LEU A 172 -0.23 -20.86 2.26
CA LEU A 172 1.13 -21.07 1.78
C LEU A 172 2.12 -21.11 2.94
N VAL A 173 1.99 -20.21 3.91
CA VAL A 173 2.83 -20.21 5.12
C VAL A 173 2.63 -21.49 5.93
N TYR A 174 1.39 -21.98 6.04
CA TYR A 174 1.10 -23.28 6.66
C TYR A 174 1.88 -24.43 6.02
N TRP A 175 1.97 -24.48 4.68
CA TRP A 175 2.78 -25.49 4.00
C TRP A 175 4.27 -25.23 4.09
N ALA A 176 4.70 -23.97 4.04
CA ALA A 176 6.10 -23.60 4.25
C ALA A 176 6.61 -24.12 5.61
N LYS A 177 5.85 -23.90 6.69
CA LYS A 177 6.13 -24.45 8.03
C LYS A 177 6.24 -25.98 8.02
N LYS A 178 5.30 -26.67 7.36
CA LYS A 178 5.32 -28.15 7.26
C LYS A 178 6.50 -28.70 6.47
N LEU A 179 6.92 -27.98 5.43
CA LEU A 179 8.03 -28.35 4.56
C LEU A 179 9.37 -27.77 5.04
N GLN A 180 9.37 -27.05 6.16
CA GLN A 180 10.54 -26.37 6.73
C GLN A 180 11.20 -25.39 5.74
N ILE A 181 10.39 -24.73 4.92
CA ILE A 181 10.83 -23.68 3.98
C ILE A 181 10.81 -22.34 4.72
N PRO A 182 11.94 -21.64 4.87
CA PRO A 182 12.00 -20.30 5.44
C PRO A 182 11.08 -19.31 4.73
N THR A 183 10.41 -18.45 5.50
CA THR A 183 9.49 -17.44 4.99
C THR A 183 9.98 -16.02 5.29
N THR A 184 9.98 -15.15 4.29
CA THR A 184 10.26 -13.72 4.44
C THR A 184 9.06 -12.92 3.98
N SER A 185 8.62 -11.91 4.73
CA SER A 185 7.54 -11.01 4.30
C SER A 185 7.99 -9.56 4.19
N PHE A 186 7.59 -8.89 3.12
CA PHE A 186 7.71 -7.44 2.99
C PHE A 186 6.51 -6.74 3.63
N ILE A 187 6.76 -5.78 4.50
CA ILE A 187 5.72 -4.91 5.05
C ILE A 187 5.40 -3.85 4.01
N PHE A 188 4.34 -4.08 3.23
CA PHE A 188 4.18 -3.37 1.96
C PHE A 188 3.79 -1.89 2.05
N SER A 189 3.39 -1.39 3.22
CA SER A 189 2.92 0.00 3.40
C SER A 189 3.18 0.47 4.83
N TRP A 190 3.58 1.74 4.94
CA TRP A 190 3.91 2.47 6.17
C TRP A 190 2.79 2.53 7.22
N ASP A 191 1.51 2.45 6.82
CA ASP A 191 0.38 2.53 7.73
C ASP A 191 -0.02 1.17 8.34
N ASN A 192 0.53 0.06 7.83
CA ASN A 192 0.02 -1.28 8.14
C ASN A 192 0.17 -1.68 9.60
N LEU A 193 1.32 -1.43 10.21
CA LEU A 193 1.62 -1.90 11.56
C LEU A 193 0.84 -1.11 12.62
N ALA A 194 0.72 0.21 12.41
CA ALA A 194 0.19 1.13 13.40
C ALA A 194 -1.28 1.54 13.16
N SER A 195 -2.02 0.88 12.26
CA SER A 195 -3.44 1.21 12.01
C SER A 195 -4.34 0.06 11.58
N LYS A 196 -3.82 -1.15 11.41
CA LYS A 196 -4.55 -2.27 10.80
C LYS A 196 -4.57 -3.49 11.72
N GLY A 197 -5.34 -4.49 11.34
CA GLY A 197 -5.39 -5.78 12.03
C GLY A 197 -4.12 -6.62 11.87
N ARG A 198 -4.12 -7.81 12.48
CA ARG A 198 -3.00 -8.75 12.45
C ARG A 198 -2.63 -9.17 11.02
N MET A 199 -1.33 -9.40 10.76
CA MET A 199 -0.84 -10.07 9.54
C MET A 199 -1.52 -11.43 9.32
N ALA A 200 -1.53 -11.88 8.06
CA ALA A 200 -2.17 -13.12 7.67
C ALA A 200 -1.54 -14.36 8.34
N ALA A 201 -0.23 -14.33 8.63
CA ALA A 201 0.49 -15.37 9.34
C ALA A 201 1.74 -14.81 10.04
N THR A 202 2.38 -15.63 10.88
CA THR A 202 3.74 -15.41 11.40
C THR A 202 4.77 -15.85 10.36
N PHE A 203 5.73 -14.98 10.07
CA PHE A 203 6.84 -15.21 9.13
C PHE A 203 8.17 -15.30 9.89
N ASP A 204 9.17 -15.95 9.27
CA ASP A 204 10.49 -16.13 9.88
C ASP A 204 11.35 -14.86 9.80
N TYR A 205 11.21 -14.09 8.71
CA TYR A 205 11.98 -12.88 8.42
C TYR A 205 11.08 -11.76 7.87
N PHE A 206 11.54 -10.52 8.05
CA PHE A 206 10.79 -9.33 7.64
C PHE A 206 11.68 -8.32 6.92
N LEU A 207 11.16 -7.79 5.82
CA LEU A 207 11.73 -6.66 5.10
C LEU A 207 10.88 -5.42 5.38
N VAL A 208 11.48 -4.37 5.92
CA VAL A 208 10.79 -3.12 6.34
C VAL A 208 11.42 -1.88 5.70
N TRP A 209 10.67 -0.79 5.65
CA TRP A 209 11.08 0.41 4.92
C TRP A 209 12.17 1.21 5.64
N SER A 210 12.07 1.34 6.95
CA SER A 210 12.93 2.21 7.75
C SER A 210 13.12 1.66 9.16
N ASP A 211 14.04 2.29 9.91
CA ASP A 211 14.21 2.01 11.33
C ASP A 211 12.96 2.32 12.16
N LEU A 212 12.13 3.29 11.73
CA LEU A 212 10.84 3.55 12.34
C LEU A 212 9.94 2.32 12.23
N MET A 213 9.76 1.79 11.01
CA MET A 213 8.94 0.61 10.78
C MET A 213 9.50 -0.64 11.48
N LYS A 214 10.83 -0.77 11.60
CA LYS A 214 11.47 -1.82 12.41
C LYS A 214 11.06 -1.72 13.88
N LYS A 215 11.08 -0.53 14.48
CA LYS A 215 10.66 -0.30 15.87
C LYS A 215 9.16 -0.59 16.05
N GLU A 216 8.33 -0.17 15.12
CA GLU A 216 6.89 -0.46 15.13
C GLU A 216 6.62 -1.96 15.05
N LEU A 217 7.33 -2.69 14.19
CA LEU A 217 7.20 -4.14 14.07
C LEU A 217 7.50 -4.84 15.39
N LEU A 218 8.61 -4.47 16.05
CA LEU A 218 8.95 -5.02 17.36
C LEU A 218 7.93 -4.66 18.45
N ARG A 219 7.31 -3.48 18.37
CA ARG A 219 6.26 -3.05 19.32
C ARG A 219 4.95 -3.84 19.15
N PHE A 220 4.48 -4.01 17.91
CA PHE A 220 3.18 -4.65 17.64
C PHE A 220 3.26 -6.17 17.47
N TYR A 221 4.46 -6.72 17.28
CA TYR A 221 4.73 -8.14 17.11
C TYR A 221 5.88 -8.56 18.04
N PRO A 222 5.67 -8.58 19.38
CA PRO A 222 6.75 -8.67 20.37
C PRO A 222 7.51 -10.00 20.40
N PHE A 223 7.01 -11.03 19.70
CA PHE A 223 7.73 -12.29 19.51
C PHE A 223 8.63 -12.32 18.26
N THR A 224 8.63 -11.26 17.46
CA THR A 224 9.57 -11.10 16.34
C THR A 224 10.97 -10.87 16.89
N LYS A 225 11.93 -11.65 16.40
CA LYS A 225 13.35 -11.48 16.76
C LYS A 225 13.92 -10.31 15.96
N GLU A 226 14.60 -9.38 16.62
CA GLU A 226 15.19 -8.21 15.95
C GLU A 226 16.12 -8.59 14.79
N LYS A 227 16.94 -9.63 14.97
CA LYS A 227 17.85 -10.15 13.93
C LYS A 227 17.16 -10.69 12.68
N ALA A 228 15.85 -10.91 12.74
CA ALA A 228 15.05 -11.37 11.61
C ALA A 228 14.51 -10.21 10.75
N ILE A 229 14.80 -8.96 11.12
CA ILE A 229 14.27 -7.77 10.45
C ILE A 229 15.41 -7.08 9.69
N SER A 230 15.23 -6.87 8.39
CA SER A 230 16.12 -6.10 7.53
C SER A 230 15.45 -4.82 7.06
N VAL A 231 16.13 -3.68 7.22
CA VAL A 231 15.70 -2.38 6.70
C VAL A 231 16.19 -2.23 5.27
N VAL A 232 15.26 -2.18 4.31
CA VAL A 232 15.55 -2.27 2.88
C VAL A 232 15.03 -1.09 2.05
N GLY A 233 14.35 -0.12 2.67
CA GLY A 233 13.59 0.90 1.91
C GLY A 233 12.31 0.31 1.33
N THR A 234 11.77 0.96 0.31
CA THR A 234 10.56 0.48 -0.36
C THR A 234 10.70 0.45 -1.89
N PRO A 235 10.55 -0.73 -2.51
CA PRO A 235 10.48 -0.86 -3.97
C PRO A 235 9.30 -0.13 -4.60
N GLN A 236 8.31 0.31 -3.81
CA GLN A 236 7.16 1.08 -4.30
C GLN A 236 7.57 2.35 -5.07
N PHE A 237 8.66 2.99 -4.64
CA PHE A 237 9.12 4.27 -5.20
C PHE A 237 10.32 4.11 -6.13
N GLU A 238 10.94 2.93 -6.25
CA GLU A 238 12.07 2.72 -7.17
C GLU A 238 11.74 3.13 -8.62
N PRO A 239 10.54 2.88 -9.19
CA PRO A 239 10.21 3.34 -10.53
C PRO A 239 10.44 4.83 -10.78
N TYR A 240 10.43 5.66 -9.74
CA TYR A 240 10.64 7.11 -9.84
C TYR A 240 12.09 7.48 -10.18
N VAL A 241 13.05 6.58 -9.99
CA VAL A 241 14.46 6.80 -10.36
C VAL A 241 14.89 6.00 -11.59
N LEU A 242 13.99 5.20 -12.19
CA LEU A 242 14.30 4.41 -13.38
C LEU A 242 14.03 5.21 -14.67
N PRO A 243 15.00 5.31 -15.59
CA PRO A 243 14.85 6.06 -16.84
C PRO A 243 13.75 5.53 -17.78
N GLU A 244 13.46 4.23 -17.72
CA GLU A 244 12.42 3.59 -18.53
C GLU A 244 10.99 4.08 -18.26
N PHE A 245 10.78 4.80 -17.16
CA PHE A 245 9.50 5.45 -16.82
C PHE A 245 9.52 6.96 -17.07
N ASP A 246 10.58 7.52 -17.65
CA ASP A 246 10.61 8.94 -17.98
C ASP A 246 9.66 9.29 -19.12
N LEU A 247 8.92 10.40 -18.95
CA LEU A 247 8.23 11.10 -20.02
C LEU A 247 8.87 12.49 -20.18
N SER A 248 8.95 12.98 -21.42
CA SER A 248 9.35 14.36 -21.64
C SER A 248 8.30 15.32 -21.11
N GLU A 249 8.74 16.53 -20.75
CA GLU A 249 7.85 17.61 -20.34
C GLU A 249 6.81 17.92 -21.42
N SER A 250 7.24 18.02 -22.68
CA SER A 250 6.34 18.24 -23.82
C SER A 250 5.27 17.15 -23.98
N GLU A 251 5.62 15.88 -23.74
CA GLU A 251 4.65 14.79 -23.81
C GLU A 251 3.66 14.84 -22.65
N PHE A 252 4.10 15.20 -21.44
CA PHE A 252 3.24 15.38 -20.29
C PHE A 252 2.18 16.48 -20.53
N TYR A 253 2.63 17.67 -20.95
CA TYR A 253 1.73 18.79 -21.24
C TYR A 253 0.76 18.46 -22.38
N LYS A 254 1.26 17.85 -23.46
CA LYS A 254 0.43 17.46 -24.60
C LYS A 254 -0.60 16.40 -24.25
N THR A 255 -0.21 15.36 -23.50
CA THR A 255 -1.09 14.23 -23.17
C THR A 255 -2.25 14.64 -22.26
N LEU A 256 -2.01 15.56 -21.33
CA LEU A 256 -3.02 16.03 -20.38
C LEU A 256 -3.68 17.35 -20.78
N ASP A 257 -3.33 17.90 -21.95
CA ASP A 257 -3.83 19.20 -22.46
C ASP A 257 -3.62 20.33 -21.44
N LEU A 258 -2.41 20.41 -20.89
CA LEU A 258 -1.96 21.40 -19.90
C LEU A 258 -1.18 22.54 -20.58
N ASN A 259 -1.11 23.71 -19.93
CA ASN A 259 -0.36 24.88 -20.41
C ASN A 259 1.02 24.92 -19.72
N SER A 260 2.10 24.91 -20.52
CA SER A 260 3.49 24.96 -20.01
C SER A 260 3.84 26.22 -19.24
N GLU A 261 3.15 27.34 -19.51
CA GLU A 261 3.44 28.62 -18.86
C GLU A 261 2.72 28.80 -17.52
N ALA A 262 1.86 27.86 -17.13
CA ALA A 262 1.04 27.96 -15.94
C ALA A 262 1.48 26.94 -14.88
N LYS A 263 1.43 27.36 -13.61
CA LYS A 263 1.62 26.44 -12.47
C LYS A 263 0.52 25.41 -12.41
N ILE A 264 0.83 24.20 -11.93
CA ILE A 264 -0.13 23.10 -11.84
C ILE A 264 -0.25 22.63 -10.38
N ILE A 265 -1.46 22.73 -9.84
CA ILE A 265 -1.87 22.00 -8.63
C ILE A 265 -2.39 20.64 -9.05
N CYS A 266 -1.81 19.57 -8.49
CA CYS A 266 -2.37 18.23 -8.62
C CYS A 266 -3.20 17.88 -7.38
N TYR A 267 -4.51 17.65 -7.55
CA TYR A 267 -5.31 16.99 -6.52
C TYR A 267 -5.26 15.46 -6.71
N SER A 268 -4.86 14.73 -5.67
CA SER A 268 -4.87 13.26 -5.69
C SER A 268 -6.01 12.72 -4.84
N CYS A 269 -7.00 12.12 -5.51
CA CYS A 269 -8.17 11.54 -4.87
C CYS A 269 -7.80 10.32 -4.03
N ALA A 270 -8.56 10.08 -2.96
CA ALA A 270 -8.54 8.78 -2.31
C ALA A 270 -9.61 7.86 -2.88
N ASP A 271 -9.54 6.59 -2.48
CA ASP A 271 -10.59 5.61 -2.74
C ASP A 271 -11.94 6.10 -2.20
N ALA A 272 -13.02 5.76 -2.91
CA ALA A 272 -14.37 6.20 -2.60
C ALA A 272 -14.82 5.92 -1.15
N SER A 273 -14.31 4.85 -0.52
CA SER A 273 -14.65 4.48 0.86
C SER A 273 -14.10 5.44 1.92
N ILE A 274 -13.02 6.15 1.61
CA ILE A 274 -12.37 7.10 2.51
C ILE A 274 -12.35 8.54 1.98
N GLY A 275 -12.71 8.75 0.72
CA GLY A 275 -12.74 10.07 0.08
C GLY A 275 -14.07 10.69 -0.30
N PRO A 276 -15.21 10.44 0.37
CA PRO A 276 -16.47 11.08 -0.04
C PRO A 276 -16.41 12.62 -0.08
N ASN A 277 -15.43 13.26 0.58
CA ASN A 277 -15.20 14.71 0.50
C ASN A 277 -14.40 15.17 -0.75
N ASP A 278 -13.81 14.27 -1.56
CA ASP A 278 -12.98 14.65 -2.72
C ASP A 278 -13.71 15.61 -3.69
N PRO A 279 -14.97 15.36 -4.11
CA PRO A 279 -15.69 16.29 -4.99
C PRO A 279 -15.83 17.70 -4.39
N LEU A 280 -16.06 17.80 -3.08
CA LEU A 280 -16.16 19.08 -2.37
C LEU A 280 -14.83 19.84 -2.37
N VAL A 281 -13.73 19.15 -2.09
CA VAL A 281 -12.40 19.77 -2.05
C VAL A 281 -11.96 20.20 -3.45
N ILE A 282 -12.20 19.38 -4.47
CA ILE A 282 -11.93 19.72 -5.87
C ILE A 282 -12.74 20.96 -6.29
N ALA A 283 -14.03 21.00 -5.95
CA ALA A 283 -14.87 22.18 -6.18
C ALA A 283 -14.32 23.42 -5.48
N THR A 284 -13.86 23.28 -4.24
CA THR A 284 -13.26 24.38 -3.45
C THR A 284 -11.99 24.91 -4.13
N LEU A 285 -11.13 24.05 -4.65
CA LEU A 285 -9.95 24.45 -5.41
C LEU A 285 -10.33 25.20 -6.69
N ALA A 286 -11.26 24.67 -7.47
CA ALA A 286 -11.70 25.30 -8.71
C ALA A 286 -12.31 26.69 -8.48
N GLU A 287 -13.18 26.85 -7.48
CA GLU A 287 -13.75 28.16 -7.14
C GLU A 287 -12.71 29.12 -6.54
N GLY A 288 -11.75 28.61 -5.77
CA GLY A 288 -10.63 29.40 -5.26
C GLY A 288 -9.77 29.98 -6.40
N ILE A 289 -9.50 29.18 -7.43
CA ILE A 289 -8.76 29.63 -8.64
C ILE A 289 -9.60 30.65 -9.42
N ARG A 290 -10.88 30.35 -9.69
CA ARG A 290 -11.78 31.26 -10.45
C ARG A 290 -11.94 32.64 -9.79
N SER A 291 -12.07 32.67 -8.47
CA SER A 291 -12.25 33.90 -7.70
C SER A 291 -10.96 34.70 -7.48
N GLY A 292 -9.80 34.13 -7.80
CA GLY A 292 -8.50 34.72 -7.48
C GLY A 292 -8.11 34.62 -6.00
N ALA A 293 -8.83 33.82 -5.20
CA ALA A 293 -8.43 33.50 -3.83
C ALA A 293 -7.19 32.60 -3.78
N ILE A 294 -6.96 31.83 -4.85
CA ILE A 294 -5.72 31.09 -5.12
C ILE A 294 -4.99 31.78 -6.27
N ASP A 295 -3.68 31.97 -6.16
CA ASP A 295 -2.83 32.52 -7.22
C ASP A 295 -3.01 31.72 -8.54
N SER A 296 -2.88 32.41 -9.69
CA SER A 296 -3.17 31.82 -11.01
C SER A 296 -2.42 30.52 -11.26
N CYS A 297 -3.18 29.45 -11.50
CA CYS A 297 -2.68 28.10 -11.74
C CYS A 297 -3.75 27.25 -12.45
N GLN A 298 -3.36 26.06 -12.91
CA GLN A 298 -4.23 25.03 -13.46
C GLN A 298 -4.44 23.92 -12.44
N LEU A 299 -5.59 23.25 -12.53
CA LEU A 299 -5.93 22.12 -11.67
C LEU A 299 -5.92 20.81 -12.47
N LEU A 300 -5.04 19.89 -12.07
CA LEU A 300 -5.02 18.50 -12.50
C LEU A 300 -5.60 17.62 -11.40
N VAL A 301 -6.61 16.81 -11.69
CA VAL A 301 -7.15 15.81 -10.74
C VAL A 301 -6.71 14.42 -11.19
N ARG A 302 -6.00 13.69 -10.32
CA ARG A 302 -5.72 12.26 -10.48
C ARG A 302 -6.65 11.44 -9.61
N THR A 303 -7.48 10.60 -10.22
CA THR A 303 -8.43 9.75 -9.48
C THR A 303 -7.73 8.61 -8.76
N SER A 304 -8.43 7.94 -7.84
CA SER A 304 -7.92 6.67 -7.28
C SER A 304 -7.87 5.57 -8.36
N PRO A 305 -7.03 4.53 -8.22
CA PRO A 305 -7.12 3.38 -9.09
C PRO A 305 -8.51 2.75 -8.97
N ALA A 306 -9.06 2.22 -10.07
CA ALA A 306 -10.41 1.66 -10.15
C ALA A 306 -11.58 2.58 -9.73
N GLU A 307 -11.37 3.90 -9.79
CA GLU A 307 -12.43 4.87 -9.56
C GLU A 307 -13.59 4.71 -10.55
N ASP A 308 -14.81 4.85 -10.05
CA ASP A 308 -15.99 5.00 -10.89
C ASP A 308 -16.16 6.48 -11.30
N GLU A 309 -16.07 6.76 -12.60
CA GLU A 309 -16.18 8.12 -13.12
C GLU A 309 -17.47 8.84 -12.71
N ARG A 310 -18.55 8.11 -12.41
CA ARG A 310 -19.82 8.68 -11.98
C ARG A 310 -19.69 9.51 -10.70
N ARG A 311 -18.73 9.18 -9.82
CA ARG A 311 -18.47 9.92 -8.58
C ARG A 311 -18.14 11.40 -8.83
N PHE A 312 -17.56 11.71 -9.98
CA PHE A 312 -17.11 13.06 -10.33
C PHE A 312 -17.93 13.70 -11.47
N GLY A 313 -19.03 13.09 -11.92
CA GLY A 313 -19.81 13.58 -13.07
C GLY A 313 -20.31 15.02 -12.91
N GLU A 314 -20.84 15.37 -11.73
CA GLU A 314 -21.28 16.74 -11.42
C GLU A 314 -20.10 17.72 -11.40
N THR A 315 -18.97 17.32 -10.80
CA THR A 315 -17.76 18.13 -10.73
C THR A 315 -17.18 18.39 -12.13
N LYS A 316 -17.08 17.35 -12.97
CA LYS A 316 -16.63 17.46 -14.37
C LYS A 316 -17.52 18.42 -15.17
N THR A 317 -18.84 18.36 -14.95
CA THR A 317 -19.81 19.23 -15.64
C THR A 317 -19.69 20.69 -15.19
N LYS A 318 -19.52 20.94 -13.89
CA LYS A 318 -19.43 22.31 -13.33
C LYS A 318 -18.09 22.99 -13.60
N TYR A 319 -17.02 22.21 -13.72
CA TYR A 319 -15.64 22.69 -13.88
C TYR A 319 -14.95 22.04 -15.08
N PRO A 320 -15.36 22.36 -16.32
CA PRO A 320 -14.80 21.76 -17.54
C PRO A 320 -13.33 22.10 -17.79
N GLU A 321 -12.79 23.13 -17.13
CA GLU A 321 -11.37 23.49 -17.22
C GLU A 321 -10.43 22.54 -16.46
N ILE A 322 -10.96 21.72 -15.53
CA ILE A 322 -10.15 20.76 -14.77
C ILE A 322 -9.64 19.68 -15.71
N LYS A 323 -8.34 19.41 -15.67
CA LYS A 323 -7.75 18.27 -16.38
C LYS A 323 -7.82 17.03 -15.50
N TRP A 324 -8.13 15.89 -16.10
CA TRP A 324 -8.33 14.63 -15.39
C TRP A 324 -7.34 13.58 -15.86
N ASN A 325 -6.70 12.94 -14.89
CA ASN A 325 -5.86 11.79 -15.12
C ASN A 325 -6.47 10.57 -14.42
N HIS A 326 -6.75 9.53 -15.20
CA HIS A 326 -7.33 8.29 -14.73
C HIS A 326 -6.25 7.21 -14.70
N PRO A 327 -5.90 6.64 -13.53
CA PRO A 327 -4.89 5.61 -13.45
C PRO A 327 -5.24 4.39 -14.32
N LYS A 328 -4.30 3.94 -15.14
CA LYS A 328 -4.49 2.79 -16.04
C LYS A 328 -4.17 1.48 -15.32
N TRP A 329 -5.12 1.05 -14.48
CA TRP A 329 -5.08 -0.24 -13.77
C TRP A 329 -6.03 -1.25 -14.41
N GLU A 330 -5.46 -2.20 -15.13
CA GLU A 330 -6.19 -3.18 -15.92
C GLU A 330 -6.64 -4.37 -15.06
N LEU A 331 -7.87 -4.84 -15.28
CA LEU A 331 -8.39 -6.02 -14.61
C LEU A 331 -7.83 -7.27 -15.32
N THR A 332 -7.07 -8.09 -14.61
CA THR A 332 -6.42 -9.28 -15.16
C THR A 332 -7.31 -10.51 -15.15
N ARG A 333 -8.31 -10.56 -14.26
CA ARG A 333 -9.22 -11.71 -14.09
C ARG A 333 -10.61 -11.26 -13.68
N GLU A 334 -11.61 -11.62 -14.46
CA GLU A 334 -13.03 -11.40 -14.11
C GLU A 334 -13.53 -12.47 -13.13
N GLY A 335 -14.59 -12.15 -12.39
CA GLY A 335 -15.26 -13.09 -11.48
C GLY A 335 -14.45 -13.52 -10.25
N HIS A 336 -13.30 -12.90 -9.98
CA HIS A 336 -12.52 -13.15 -8.78
C HIS A 336 -13.25 -12.64 -7.52
N PRO A 337 -13.22 -13.35 -6.38
CA PRO A 337 -13.87 -12.91 -5.13
C PRO A 337 -13.38 -11.55 -4.62
N GLU A 338 -12.15 -11.18 -4.98
CA GLU A 338 -11.56 -9.87 -4.69
C GLU A 338 -11.14 -9.20 -6.00
N PRO A 339 -12.04 -8.46 -6.69
CA PRO A 339 -11.72 -7.85 -7.99
C PRO A 339 -10.58 -6.82 -7.91
N TRP A 340 -10.47 -6.10 -6.79
CA TRP A 340 -9.40 -5.13 -6.56
C TRP A 340 -8.01 -5.76 -6.61
N SER A 341 -7.83 -6.96 -6.06
CA SER A 341 -6.53 -7.64 -6.08
C SER A 341 -6.10 -8.03 -7.49
N GLN A 342 -7.05 -8.12 -8.42
CA GLN A 342 -6.81 -8.47 -9.83
C GLN A 342 -6.59 -7.25 -10.72
N ARG A 343 -6.44 -6.05 -10.16
CA ARG A 343 -6.12 -4.85 -10.94
C ARG A 343 -4.63 -4.59 -10.87
N VAL A 344 -3.96 -4.49 -12.02
CA VAL A 344 -2.51 -4.24 -12.11
C VAL A 344 -2.24 -2.91 -12.82
N PRO A 345 -1.30 -2.08 -12.33
CA PRO A 345 -0.90 -0.88 -13.06
C PRO A 345 -0.19 -1.24 -14.37
N THR A 346 -0.47 -0.48 -15.42
CA THR A 346 0.33 -0.50 -16.64
C THR A 346 1.63 0.28 -16.47
N ARG A 347 2.63 -0.01 -17.33
CA ARG A 347 3.85 0.81 -17.39
C ARG A 347 3.55 2.27 -17.76
N GLU A 348 2.56 2.47 -18.63
CA GLU A 348 2.09 3.82 -19.01
C GLU A 348 1.54 4.60 -17.81
N ASP A 349 0.76 3.96 -16.92
CA ASP A 349 0.30 4.60 -15.69
C ASP A 349 1.46 5.05 -14.80
N LEU A 350 2.49 4.20 -14.65
CA LEU A 350 3.66 4.55 -13.85
C LEU A 350 4.46 5.69 -14.47
N SER A 351 4.66 5.70 -15.78
CA SER A 351 5.33 6.81 -16.48
C SER A 351 4.55 8.11 -16.33
N MET A 352 3.22 8.07 -16.46
CA MET A 352 2.36 9.23 -16.26
C MET A 352 2.37 9.71 -14.80
N LEU A 353 2.31 8.80 -13.82
CA LEU A 353 2.44 9.15 -12.41
C LEU A 353 3.79 9.84 -12.14
N LYS A 354 4.90 9.27 -12.61
CA LYS A 354 6.24 9.88 -12.48
C LYS A 354 6.27 11.29 -13.08
N ALA A 355 5.67 11.48 -14.25
CA ALA A 355 5.57 12.79 -14.89
C ALA A 355 4.75 13.79 -14.05
N ILE A 356 3.62 13.38 -13.49
CA ILE A 356 2.82 14.20 -12.58
C ILE A 356 3.65 14.65 -11.37
N LEU A 357 4.37 13.73 -10.74
CA LEU A 357 5.22 14.05 -9.58
C LEU A 357 6.36 15.01 -9.93
N LYS A 358 6.91 14.89 -11.15
CA LYS A 358 8.02 15.71 -11.63
C LYS A 358 7.59 17.11 -12.06
N PHE A 359 6.48 17.22 -12.81
CA PHE A 359 6.11 18.44 -13.52
C PHE A 359 4.99 19.25 -12.86
N CYS A 360 4.21 18.69 -11.94
CA CYS A 360 3.31 19.51 -11.12
C CYS A 360 4.09 20.31 -10.06
N ASP A 361 3.58 21.47 -9.68
CA ASP A 361 4.22 22.38 -8.72
C ASP A 361 3.90 22.03 -7.28
N LEU A 362 2.70 21.51 -7.03
CA LEU A 362 2.19 21.26 -5.69
C LEU A 362 1.15 20.14 -5.71
N ASN A 363 1.06 19.39 -4.61
CA ASN A 363 0.00 18.40 -4.39
C ASN A 363 -0.98 18.78 -3.29
N VAL A 364 -2.24 18.45 -3.54
CA VAL A 364 -3.32 18.46 -2.54
C VAL A 364 -3.90 17.05 -2.43
N ASN A 365 -4.01 16.50 -1.23
CA ASN A 365 -4.62 15.18 -1.00
C ASN A 365 -5.16 15.07 0.43
N MET A 366 -6.09 14.15 0.72
CA MET A 366 -6.75 14.20 2.03
C MET A 366 -5.93 13.74 3.22
N LEU A 367 -4.88 12.93 3.05
CA LEU A 367 -3.98 12.31 4.05
C LEU A 367 -3.38 10.99 3.45
N SER A 368 -2.91 11.05 2.20
CA SER A 368 -2.54 9.89 1.38
C SER A 368 -1.03 9.64 1.33
N THR A 369 -0.63 8.43 0.90
CA THR A 369 0.76 8.13 0.52
C THR A 369 1.28 9.09 -0.54
N MET A 370 0.39 9.65 -1.38
CA MET A 370 0.74 10.68 -2.39
C MET A 370 1.55 11.85 -1.80
N SER A 371 1.41 12.11 -0.50
CA SER A 371 2.28 13.06 0.19
C SER A 371 3.76 12.64 0.10
N LEU A 372 4.10 11.38 0.39
CA LEU A 372 5.44 10.83 0.21
C LEU A 372 5.87 10.85 -1.26
N ASP A 373 4.98 10.45 -2.17
CA ASP A 373 5.27 10.44 -3.61
C ASP A 373 5.73 11.82 -4.11
N PHE A 374 5.02 12.90 -3.76
CA PHE A 374 5.39 14.27 -4.14
C PHE A 374 6.60 14.81 -3.38
N MET A 375 6.76 14.45 -2.11
CA MET A 375 7.93 14.85 -1.31
C MET A 375 9.24 14.27 -1.85
N LEU A 376 9.22 13.09 -2.47
CA LEU A 376 10.39 12.50 -3.16
C LEU A 376 10.87 13.33 -4.35
N PHE A 377 10.00 14.16 -4.92
CA PHE A 377 10.31 15.14 -5.96
C PHE A 377 10.42 16.57 -5.40
N GLU A 378 10.57 16.67 -4.07
CA GLU A 378 10.73 17.92 -3.32
C GLU A 378 9.54 18.88 -3.40
N LYS A 379 8.40 18.39 -3.91
CA LYS A 379 7.21 19.20 -4.13
C LYS A 379 6.46 19.48 -2.82
N PRO A 380 5.97 20.71 -2.62
CA PRO A 380 5.10 21.04 -1.49
C PRO A 380 3.80 20.24 -1.52
N VAL A 381 3.27 19.96 -0.33
CA VAL A 381 2.04 19.19 -0.13
C VAL A 381 1.13 19.90 0.88
N VAL A 382 -0.14 20.04 0.53
CA VAL A 382 -1.22 20.45 1.44
C VAL A 382 -2.15 19.27 1.65
N ASN A 383 -2.38 18.87 2.90
CA ASN A 383 -3.37 17.85 3.20
C ASN A 383 -4.69 18.44 3.66
N THR A 384 -5.78 18.01 3.05
CA THR A 384 -7.13 18.51 3.38
C THR A 384 -7.86 17.56 4.30
N ALA A 385 -8.37 18.07 5.41
CA ALA A 385 -9.20 17.30 6.33
C ALA A 385 -10.44 18.15 6.70
N PHE A 386 -11.34 18.32 5.74
CA PHE A 386 -12.45 19.27 5.85
C PHE A 386 -13.55 18.78 6.79
N GLY A 387 -13.75 17.47 6.89
CA GLY A 387 -14.85 16.91 7.65
C GLY A 387 -14.47 16.51 9.07
N ASN A 388 -15.40 16.77 9.98
CA ASN A 388 -15.27 16.42 11.39
C ASN A 388 -16.61 15.91 11.95
N GLY A 389 -16.60 15.46 13.20
CA GLY A 389 -17.80 14.92 13.85
C GLY A 389 -18.95 15.91 14.06
N ALA A 390 -18.78 17.20 13.74
CA ALA A 390 -19.75 18.25 13.98
C ALA A 390 -20.32 18.93 12.72
N ASN A 391 -19.64 18.86 11.56
CA ASN A 391 -20.02 19.64 10.38
C ASN A 391 -20.76 18.85 9.28
N GLY A 392 -21.14 17.60 9.55
CA GLY A 392 -21.93 16.76 8.63
C GLY A 392 -21.18 16.21 7.43
N LEU A 393 -19.91 16.58 7.23
CA LEU A 393 -19.03 15.97 6.24
C LEU A 393 -18.47 14.64 6.76
N TYR A 394 -17.89 13.84 5.86
CA TYR A 394 -17.18 12.64 6.28
C TYR A 394 -15.99 13.03 7.15
N ASN A 395 -15.92 12.44 8.35
CA ASN A 395 -14.90 12.79 9.36
C ASN A 395 -13.51 12.27 8.96
N ASP A 396 -12.87 12.90 7.98
CA ASP A 396 -11.49 12.66 7.53
C ASP A 396 -10.45 13.17 8.54
N GLN A 397 -10.79 14.17 9.37
CA GLN A 397 -9.94 14.64 10.47
C GLN A 397 -9.59 13.55 11.50
N ARG A 398 -10.37 12.45 11.58
CA ARG A 398 -10.03 11.34 12.47
C ARG A 398 -8.68 10.69 12.13
N PHE A 399 -8.29 10.71 10.85
CA PHE A 399 -7.05 10.12 10.38
C PHE A 399 -5.80 10.89 10.85
N LEU A 400 -5.93 12.18 11.21
CA LEU A 400 -4.82 12.98 11.74
C LEU A 400 -4.24 12.41 13.04
N LYS A 401 -5.01 11.57 13.75
CA LYS A 401 -4.57 10.92 15.00
C LYS A 401 -3.88 9.59 14.77
N TYR A 402 -3.90 9.05 13.55
CA TYR A 402 -3.24 7.79 13.25
C TYR A 402 -1.75 7.97 13.38
N GLU A 403 -1.06 7.04 14.04
CA GLU A 403 0.34 7.26 14.45
C GLU A 403 1.28 7.59 13.28
N HIS A 404 1.13 6.90 12.14
CA HIS A 404 1.93 7.19 10.96
C HIS A 404 1.69 8.62 10.43
N TYR A 405 0.47 9.15 10.57
CA TYR A 405 0.11 10.49 10.14
C TYR A 405 0.41 11.56 11.18
N ASP A 406 0.36 11.23 12.46
CA ASP A 406 0.82 12.09 13.55
C ASP A 406 2.30 12.45 13.35
N ASN A 407 3.12 11.51 12.87
CA ASN A 407 4.50 11.80 12.44
C ASN A 407 4.56 12.85 11.30
N VAL A 408 3.65 12.77 10.32
CA VAL A 408 3.55 13.75 9.23
C VAL A 408 3.18 15.12 9.78
N VAL A 409 2.14 15.21 10.62
CA VAL A 409 1.68 16.48 11.21
C VAL A 409 2.79 17.12 12.04
N LYS A 410 3.45 16.33 12.91
CA LYS A 410 4.54 16.82 13.78
C LYS A 410 5.79 17.23 13.02
N SER A 411 6.04 16.66 11.85
CA SER A 411 7.22 16.99 11.05
C SER A 411 7.18 18.40 10.48
N GLY A 412 5.99 19.00 10.30
CA GLY A 412 5.83 20.26 9.57
C GLY A 412 6.13 20.16 8.08
N ALA A 413 6.26 18.95 7.51
CA ALA A 413 6.54 18.72 6.10
C ALA A 413 5.37 19.10 5.16
N VAL A 414 4.16 19.16 5.71
CA VAL A 414 2.92 19.45 5.00
C VAL A 414 2.15 20.57 5.73
N LYS A 415 1.28 21.28 5.01
CA LYS A 415 0.24 22.09 5.68
C LYS A 415 -1.04 21.27 5.78
N ILE A 416 -1.67 21.27 6.95
CA ILE A 416 -3.00 20.68 7.15
C ILE A 416 -4.03 21.79 6.99
N ALA A 417 -4.98 21.62 6.08
CA ALA A 417 -6.08 22.54 5.85
C ALA A 417 -7.41 21.89 6.24
N LYS A 418 -8.11 22.47 7.21
CA LYS A 418 -9.39 21.96 7.73
C LYS A 418 -10.61 22.66 7.12
N ASN A 419 -10.39 23.67 6.30
CA ASN A 419 -11.42 24.46 5.61
C ASN A 419 -10.80 25.15 4.39
N SER A 420 -11.62 25.86 3.62
CA SER A 420 -11.22 26.58 2.41
C SER A 420 -10.22 27.71 2.67
N GLU A 421 -10.38 28.47 3.75
CA GLU A 421 -9.48 29.60 4.08
C GLU A 421 -8.06 29.12 4.38
N GLU A 422 -7.93 28.07 5.20
CA GLU A 422 -6.65 27.42 5.49
C GLU A 422 -6.05 26.80 4.22
N LEU A 423 -6.87 26.21 3.36
CA LEU A 423 -6.43 25.65 2.08
C LEU A 423 -5.85 26.74 1.17
N TYR A 424 -6.56 27.83 0.95
CA TYR A 424 -6.09 28.92 0.07
C TYR A 424 -4.82 29.57 0.63
N THR A 425 -4.77 29.79 1.93
CA THR A 425 -3.58 30.34 2.61
C THR A 425 -2.36 29.44 2.40
N ALA A 426 -2.51 28.13 2.62
CA ALA A 426 -1.43 27.17 2.43
C ALA A 426 -0.98 27.07 0.96
N LEU A 427 -1.93 27.05 0.03
CA LEU A 427 -1.64 26.99 -1.41
C LEU A 427 -0.87 28.22 -1.88
N ASN A 428 -1.32 29.42 -1.54
CA ASN A 428 -0.64 30.65 -1.95
C ASN A 428 0.76 30.76 -1.34
N ALA A 429 0.94 30.32 -0.09
CA ALA A 429 2.26 30.28 0.53
C ALA A 429 3.24 29.41 -0.27
N TYR A 430 2.81 28.21 -0.69
CA TYR A 430 3.68 27.31 -1.46
C TYR A 430 3.79 27.67 -2.94
N LEU A 431 2.76 28.22 -3.56
CA LEU A 431 2.85 28.73 -4.93
C LEU A 431 3.87 29.86 -5.02
N ARG A 432 3.94 30.74 -4.00
CA ARG A 432 4.91 31.85 -3.95
C ARG A 432 6.30 31.40 -3.50
N ASN A 433 6.38 30.43 -2.60
CA ASN A 433 7.64 29.88 -2.09
C ASN A 433 7.55 28.34 -1.95
N PRO A 434 7.88 27.58 -3.01
CA PRO A 434 7.79 26.11 -2.96
C PRO A 434 8.77 25.50 -1.95
N ASN A 435 9.82 26.22 -1.57
CA ASN A 435 10.87 25.73 -0.66
C ASN A 435 10.58 25.98 0.82
N LEU A 436 9.44 26.59 1.17
CA LEU A 436 9.12 27.03 2.54
C LEU A 436 9.34 25.96 3.62
N ASP A 437 8.97 24.70 3.33
CA ASP A 437 9.08 23.56 4.26
C ASP A 437 9.94 22.41 3.67
N LEU A 438 10.85 22.71 2.73
CA LEU A 438 11.65 21.71 2.02
C LEU A 438 12.45 20.79 2.96
N GLU A 439 13.13 21.37 3.94
CA GLU A 439 13.95 20.62 4.89
C GLU A 439 13.11 19.69 5.78
N ASN A 440 11.87 20.07 6.10
CA ASN A 440 10.95 19.21 6.85
C ASN A 440 10.49 18.03 5.99
N ARG A 441 10.23 18.26 4.68
CA ARG A 441 9.91 17.18 3.72
C ARG A 441 11.05 16.17 3.59
N ARG A 442 12.29 16.64 3.44
CA ARG A 442 13.48 15.76 3.39
C ARG A 442 13.62 14.91 4.66
N LYS A 443 13.51 15.53 5.85
CA LYS A 443 13.57 14.79 7.12
C LYS A 443 12.45 13.75 7.27
N LEU A 444 11.24 14.05 6.80
CA LEU A 444 10.13 13.09 6.85
C LEU A 444 10.37 11.93 5.87
N ILE A 445 10.90 12.19 4.67
CA ILE A 445 11.31 11.15 3.73
C ILE A 445 12.37 10.26 4.36
N ASP A 446 13.44 10.81 4.93
CA ASP A 446 14.51 10.03 5.56
C ASP A 446 13.99 9.15 6.71
N MET A 447 13.02 9.65 7.47
CA MET A 447 12.37 8.90 8.56
C MET A 447 11.55 7.70 8.04
N GLN A 448 10.84 7.88 6.92
CA GLN A 448 9.86 6.91 6.42
C GLN A 448 10.45 5.94 5.38
N VAL A 449 11.35 6.43 4.53
CA VAL A 449 11.98 5.72 3.41
C VAL A 449 13.46 5.57 3.75
N GLY A 450 13.80 4.56 4.56
CA GLY A 450 15.10 4.44 5.23
C GLY A 450 16.28 4.01 4.33
N LYS A 451 16.10 3.96 3.00
CA LYS A 451 17.15 3.66 2.02
C LYS A 451 16.94 4.47 0.74
N PRO A 452 18.02 4.84 0.02
CA PRO A 452 17.93 5.39 -1.32
C PRO A 452 17.10 4.51 -2.27
N LEU A 453 16.36 5.15 -3.18
CA LEU A 453 15.42 4.46 -4.06
C LEU A 453 16.09 3.51 -5.05
N ASP A 454 17.29 3.83 -5.52
CA ASP A 454 18.11 3.02 -6.43
C ASP A 454 18.79 1.81 -5.74
N GLU A 455 18.89 1.85 -4.41
CA GLU A 455 19.46 0.78 -3.59
C GLU A 455 18.40 -0.22 -3.09
N THR A 456 17.12 0.17 -3.02
CA THR A 456 16.08 -0.58 -2.27
C THR A 456 15.92 -2.02 -2.74
N THR A 457 15.82 -2.28 -4.04
CA THR A 457 15.66 -3.65 -4.55
C THR A 457 16.92 -4.49 -4.39
N GLN A 458 18.11 -3.87 -4.43
CA GLN A 458 19.36 -4.57 -4.14
C GLN A 458 19.42 -4.95 -2.66
N ALA A 459 18.98 -4.06 -1.77
CA ALA A 459 18.87 -4.34 -0.34
C ALA A 459 17.87 -5.48 -0.06
N CYS A 460 16.71 -5.50 -0.73
CA CYS A 460 15.75 -6.62 -0.66
C CYS A 460 16.38 -7.94 -1.07
N VAL A 461 17.02 -8.00 -2.24
CA VAL A 461 17.65 -9.24 -2.75
C VAL A 461 18.79 -9.68 -1.82
N GLN A 462 19.62 -8.77 -1.34
CA GLN A 462 20.70 -9.11 -0.41
C GLN A 462 20.17 -9.65 0.93
N ALA A 463 19.10 -9.06 1.46
CA ALA A 463 18.45 -9.56 2.67
C ALA A 463 17.90 -10.98 2.48
N LEU A 464 17.30 -11.27 1.32
CA LEU A 464 16.83 -12.62 0.98
C LEU A 464 17.98 -13.62 0.86
N LYS A 465 19.11 -13.22 0.25
CA LYS A 465 20.31 -14.08 0.14
C LYS A 465 20.92 -14.40 1.50
N ASN A 466 20.97 -13.42 2.40
CA ASN A 466 21.56 -13.59 3.73
C ASN A 466 20.78 -14.59 4.61
N THR A 467 19.55 -14.92 4.20
CA THR A 467 18.67 -15.86 4.90
C THR A 467 18.91 -17.33 4.52
N VAL A 468 19.53 -17.62 3.35
CA VAL A 468 19.64 -18.97 2.77
C VAL A 468 21.06 -19.45 2.50
#